data_AF-W2D324-F1
#
_entry.id   AF-W2D324-F1
#
_cell.length_a   1.000
_cell.length_b   1.000
_cell.length_c   1.000
_cell.angle_alpha   90.00
_cell.angle_beta   90.00
_cell.angle_gamma   90.00
#
_symmetry.space_group_name_H-M   'P 1'
#
loop_
_entity.id
_entity.type
_entity.pdbx_description
1 polymer ?
#
loop_
_entity_poly.entity_id
_entity_poly.type
_entity_poly.pdbx_seq_one_letter_code
_entity_poly.pdbx_strand_id
1 'polypeptide(L)'
;AKLPPFIEAFDAVARTTYKSIYVIDYHRQNFLYVSDNPFYLCGMTTEEVQELGYDFYLKFVPESEHELLLEANCAGFQFAESIPPERWSEYTISYDFHTCPPKKTPILINHKITPLKMSSDGHLWLAFCIASLSAAPSSGNIEVTNFRNERLWAYRNNQWKEEQIILTKREQDVVYLLV
;
A
#
# COMPACT_ATOMS: atom_id res chain seq x y z
N ALA A 1 16.60 -5.68 12.91
CA ALA A 1 16.96 -6.57 11.77
C ALA A 1 17.72 -5.75 10.74
N LYS A 2 18.77 -6.30 10.13
CA LYS A 2 19.45 -5.64 9.02
C LYS A 2 18.78 -6.10 7.71
N LEU A 3 18.15 -5.16 6.99
CA LEU A 3 17.66 -5.27 5.60
C LEU A 3 18.70 -5.17 4.45
N PRO A 4 20.05 -5.07 4.63
CA PRO A 4 20.98 -4.71 3.55
C PRO A 4 20.79 -5.44 2.22
N PRO A 5 20.54 -6.77 2.18
CA PRO A 5 20.34 -7.46 0.90
C PRO A 5 19.11 -6.97 0.12
N PHE A 6 18.11 -6.43 0.81
CA PHE A 6 16.88 -5.93 0.20
C PHE A 6 16.97 -4.46 -0.20
N ILE A 7 17.79 -3.66 0.48
CA ILE A 7 17.87 -2.21 0.22
C ILE A 7 18.36 -1.95 -1.20
N GLU A 8 19.46 -2.57 -1.63
CA GLU A 8 19.99 -2.38 -2.98
C GLU A 8 18.98 -2.79 -4.08
N ALA A 9 18.22 -3.86 -3.82
CA ALA A 9 17.15 -4.30 -4.71
C ALA A 9 15.98 -3.31 -4.73
N PHE A 10 15.55 -2.80 -3.58
CA PHE A 10 14.49 -1.79 -3.50
C PHE A 10 14.90 -0.48 -4.15
N ASP A 11 16.15 -0.04 -3.98
CA ASP A 11 16.70 1.13 -4.68
C ASP A 11 16.72 0.92 -6.19
N ALA A 12 17.12 -0.27 -6.64
CA ALA A 12 17.09 -0.61 -8.06
C ALA A 12 15.67 -0.58 -8.62
N VAL A 13 14.69 -1.16 -7.93
CA VAL A 13 13.29 -1.10 -8.33
C VAL A 13 12.78 0.34 -8.33
N ALA A 14 13.08 1.12 -7.29
CA ALA A 14 12.68 2.52 -7.18
C ALA A 14 13.18 3.36 -8.36
N ARG A 15 14.42 3.15 -8.83
CA ARG A 15 14.95 3.84 -10.03
C ARG A 15 14.23 3.47 -11.33
N THR A 16 13.55 2.33 -11.37
CA THR A 16 12.82 1.84 -12.56
C THR A 16 11.34 2.19 -12.55
N THR A 17 10.83 2.83 -11.49
CA THR A 17 9.42 3.15 -11.35
C THR A 17 9.22 4.57 -10.84
N TYR A 18 8.11 5.20 -11.22
CA TYR A 18 7.75 6.52 -10.66
C TYR A 18 7.07 6.41 -9.29
N LYS A 19 6.83 5.19 -8.79
CA LYS A 19 6.08 4.93 -7.56
C LYS A 19 6.96 5.16 -6.33
N SER A 20 6.33 5.50 -5.21
CA SER A 20 7.00 5.55 -3.91
C SER A 20 6.97 4.17 -3.27
N ILE A 21 8.11 3.70 -2.83
CA ILE A 21 8.30 2.39 -2.22
C ILE A 21 8.78 2.56 -0.79
N TYR A 22 8.19 1.84 0.15
CA TYR A 22 8.64 1.87 1.54
C TYR A 22 8.35 0.55 2.25
N VAL A 23 8.98 0.35 3.40
CA VAL A 23 8.78 -0.82 4.25
C VAL A 23 8.27 -0.36 5.60
N ILE A 24 7.07 -0.81 5.95
CA ILE A 24 6.49 -0.63 7.28
C ILE A 24 7.09 -1.66 8.24
N ASP A 25 7.46 -1.21 9.45
CA ASP A 25 7.72 -2.07 10.61
C ASP A 25 6.55 -1.95 11.59
N TYR A 26 5.70 -2.97 11.65
CA TYR A 26 4.51 -2.97 12.51
C TYR A 26 4.85 -3.02 14.00
N HIS A 27 6.02 -3.56 14.39
CA HIS A 27 6.42 -3.61 15.80
C HIS A 27 6.87 -2.23 16.30
N ARG A 28 7.59 -1.48 15.46
CA ARG A 28 8.10 -0.15 15.81
C ARG A 28 7.17 0.99 15.39
N GLN A 29 6.12 0.70 14.62
CA GLN A 29 5.18 1.66 14.06
C GLN A 29 5.88 2.77 13.28
N ASN A 30 6.88 2.39 12.47
CA ASN A 30 7.68 3.30 11.68
C ASN A 30 7.99 2.74 10.28
N PHE A 31 8.74 3.52 9.50
CA PHE A 31 9.23 3.07 8.20
C PHE A 31 10.69 2.64 8.30
N LEU A 32 10.96 1.39 7.97
CA LEU A 32 12.30 0.82 7.99
C LEU A 32 13.11 1.19 6.74
N TYR A 33 12.44 1.43 5.61
CA TYR A 33 13.01 1.89 4.35
C TYR A 33 11.99 2.81 3.66
N VAL A 34 12.46 3.86 2.99
CA VAL A 34 11.67 4.75 2.13
C VAL A 34 12.53 5.07 0.91
N SER A 35 12.01 4.86 -0.30
CA SER A 35 12.68 5.27 -1.53
C SER A 35 12.59 6.77 -1.73
N ASP A 36 13.61 7.38 -2.30
CA ASP A 36 13.56 8.80 -2.68
C ASP A 36 12.51 9.03 -3.77
N ASN A 37 11.43 9.73 -3.41
CA ASN A 37 10.39 10.15 -4.33
C ASN A 37 9.69 11.42 -3.82
N PRO A 38 10.25 12.61 -4.08
CA PRO A 38 9.80 13.86 -3.46
C PRO A 38 8.31 14.19 -3.68
N PHE A 39 7.70 13.64 -4.73
CA PHE A 39 6.28 13.84 -5.02
C PHE A 39 5.38 13.20 -3.97
N TYR A 40 5.64 11.94 -3.61
CA TYR A 40 4.83 11.19 -2.63
C TYR A 40 5.27 11.42 -1.19
N LEU A 41 6.49 11.92 -0.97
CA LEU A 41 7.00 12.28 0.36
C LEU A 41 6.54 13.67 0.82
N CYS A 42 5.53 14.26 0.18
CA CYS A 42 5.01 15.59 0.51
C CYS A 42 6.11 16.69 0.54
N GLY A 43 7.15 16.55 -0.28
CA GLY A 43 8.29 17.46 -0.32
C GLY A 43 9.33 17.27 0.79
N MET A 44 9.20 16.24 1.62
CA MET A 44 10.19 15.83 2.62
C MET A 44 11.27 14.93 2.00
N THR A 45 12.40 14.85 2.66
CA THR A 45 13.47 13.87 2.39
C THR A 45 13.10 12.49 2.91
N THR A 46 13.82 11.46 2.43
CA THR A 46 13.66 10.08 2.89
C THR A 46 13.87 9.93 4.39
N GLU A 47 14.90 10.58 4.93
CA GLU A 47 15.30 10.53 6.33
C GLU A 47 14.21 11.14 7.22
N GLU A 48 13.68 12.31 6.84
CA GLU A 48 12.63 12.99 7.60
C GLU A 48 11.34 12.14 7.66
N VAL A 49 10.98 11.45 6.58
CA VAL A 49 9.80 10.56 6.57
C VAL A 49 10.04 9.33 7.42
N GLN A 50 11.25 8.74 7.38
CA GLN A 50 11.61 7.60 8.23
C GLN A 50 11.61 7.95 9.73
N GLU A 51 12.10 9.14 10.08
CA GLU A 51 12.06 9.66 11.45
C GLU A 51 10.63 9.92 11.93
N LEU A 52 9.79 10.46 11.05
CA LEU A 52 8.38 10.75 11.35
C LEU A 52 7.55 9.47 11.53
N GLY A 53 7.86 8.40 10.78
CA GLY A 53 7.12 7.14 10.86
C GLY A 53 5.62 7.34 10.61
N TYR A 54 4.78 6.71 11.43
CA TYR A 54 3.31 6.76 11.23
C TYR A 54 2.71 8.15 11.41
N ASP A 55 3.40 9.09 12.08
CA ASP A 55 2.97 10.49 12.18
C ASP A 55 2.92 11.16 10.80
N PHE A 56 3.57 10.58 9.78
CA PHE A 56 3.41 11.00 8.39
C PHE A 56 1.94 10.96 7.97
N TYR A 57 1.23 9.86 8.29
CA TYR A 57 -0.18 9.74 7.93
C TYR A 57 -1.01 10.81 8.66
N LEU A 58 -0.79 11.01 9.96
CA LEU A 58 -1.51 12.00 10.75
C LEU A 58 -1.30 13.44 10.27
N LYS A 59 -0.12 13.73 9.73
CA LYS A 59 0.28 15.07 9.28
C LYS A 59 -0.16 15.38 7.86
N PHE A 60 -0.15 14.37 6.98
CA PHE A 60 -0.32 14.57 5.55
C PHE A 60 -1.54 13.87 4.95
N VAL A 61 -2.34 13.15 5.72
CA VAL A 61 -3.66 12.67 5.30
C VAL A 61 -4.72 13.62 5.87
N PRO A 62 -5.81 13.92 5.14
CA PRO A 62 -6.93 14.66 5.72
C PRO A 62 -7.48 13.95 6.96
N GLU A 63 -7.80 14.71 8.00
CA GLU A 63 -8.36 14.15 9.25
C GLU A 63 -9.64 13.33 9.00
N SER A 64 -10.46 13.74 8.01
CA SER A 64 -11.66 13.01 7.59
C SER A 64 -11.41 11.62 7.02
N GLU A 65 -10.15 11.27 6.69
CA GLU A 65 -9.77 9.97 6.12
C GLU A 65 -8.91 9.14 7.08
N HIS A 66 -8.60 9.62 8.29
CA HIS A 66 -7.84 8.83 9.25
C HIS A 66 -8.58 7.54 9.66
N GLU A 67 -9.90 7.62 9.84
CA GLU A 67 -10.73 6.45 10.14
C GLU A 67 -10.69 5.42 9.00
N LEU A 68 -10.62 5.88 7.74
CA LEU A 68 -10.49 5.00 6.58
C LEU A 68 -9.18 4.22 6.60
N LEU A 69 -8.05 4.84 6.99
CA LEU A 69 -6.76 4.16 7.08
C LEU A 69 -6.78 3.07 8.16
N LEU A 70 -7.42 3.35 9.30
CA LEU A 70 -7.60 2.38 10.37
C LEU A 70 -8.53 1.24 9.93
N GLU A 71 -9.64 1.56 9.26
CA GLU A 71 -10.57 0.58 8.70
C GLU A 71 -9.87 -0.35 7.70
N ALA A 72 -9.11 0.20 6.75
CA ALA A 72 -8.38 -0.58 5.76
C ALA A 72 -7.38 -1.53 6.40
N ASN A 73 -6.63 -1.06 7.41
CA ASN A 73 -5.67 -1.88 8.14
C ASN A 73 -6.38 -3.02 8.91
N CYS A 74 -7.43 -2.70 9.66
CA CYS A 74 -8.24 -3.68 10.40
C CYS A 74 -8.89 -4.72 9.46
N ALA A 75 -9.49 -4.27 8.35
CA ALA A 75 -10.11 -5.13 7.36
C ALA A 75 -9.09 -6.08 6.71
N GLY A 76 -7.86 -5.60 6.47
CA GLY A 76 -6.76 -6.43 5.96
C GLY A 76 -6.36 -7.55 6.93
N PHE A 77 -6.21 -7.24 8.22
CA PHE A 77 -5.95 -8.26 9.24
C PHE A 77 -7.13 -9.23 9.38
N GLN A 78 -8.37 -8.73 9.38
CA GLN A 78 -9.57 -9.57 9.39
C GLN A 78 -9.61 -10.52 8.18
N PHE A 79 -9.22 -10.07 6.99
CA PHE A 79 -9.13 -10.92 5.81
C PHE A 79 -8.09 -12.03 6.01
N ALA A 80 -6.93 -11.66 6.55
CA ALA A 80 -5.80 -12.56 6.78
C ALA A 80 -6.09 -13.66 7.81
N GLU A 81 -7.01 -13.45 8.76
CA GLU A 81 -7.44 -14.48 9.74
C GLU A 81 -7.99 -15.75 9.07
N SER A 82 -8.56 -15.62 7.88
CA SER A 82 -9.11 -16.76 7.12
C SER A 82 -8.05 -17.51 6.29
N ILE A 83 -6.79 -17.05 6.30
CA ILE A 83 -5.73 -17.50 5.40
C ILE A 83 -4.56 -18.05 6.24
N PRO A 84 -4.00 -19.23 5.88
CA PRO A 84 -2.76 -19.71 6.50
C PRO A 84 -1.61 -18.71 6.33
N PRO A 85 -0.84 -18.38 7.38
CA PRO A 85 0.26 -17.40 7.32
C PRO A 85 1.27 -17.63 6.19
N GLU A 86 1.51 -18.89 5.82
CA GLU A 86 2.43 -19.27 4.75
C GLU A 86 1.98 -18.77 3.38
N ARG A 87 0.69 -18.48 3.22
CA ARG A 87 0.09 -17.98 1.99
C ARG A 87 -0.11 -16.48 1.99
N TRP A 88 0.16 -15.77 3.08
CA TRP A 88 -0.10 -14.33 3.17
C TRP A 88 0.66 -13.52 2.10
N SER A 89 1.86 -13.95 1.71
CA SER A 89 2.61 -13.32 0.62
C SER A 89 1.92 -13.42 -0.74
N GLU A 90 0.92 -14.31 -0.90
CA GLU A 90 0.12 -14.42 -2.13
C GLU A 90 -0.86 -13.27 -2.31
N TYR A 91 -1.07 -12.47 -1.26
CA TYR A 91 -2.09 -11.45 -1.19
C TYR A 91 -1.48 -10.05 -1.09
N THR A 92 -2.19 -9.09 -1.67
CA THR A 92 -1.89 -7.66 -1.55
C THR A 92 -3.18 -6.93 -1.25
N ILE A 93 -3.21 -6.19 -0.15
CA ILE A 93 -4.29 -5.24 0.13
C ILE A 93 -3.97 -3.92 -0.55
N SER A 94 -4.98 -3.26 -1.11
CA SER A 94 -4.88 -1.92 -1.64
C SER A 94 -6.08 -1.07 -1.26
N TYR A 95 -5.86 0.23 -1.14
CA TYR A 95 -6.90 1.22 -0.87
C TYR A 95 -6.42 2.60 -1.31
N ASP A 96 -7.36 3.51 -1.54
CA ASP A 96 -7.11 4.86 -2.00
C ASP A 96 -7.36 5.88 -0.89
N PHE A 97 -6.47 6.84 -0.75
CA PHE A 97 -6.64 7.97 0.18
C PHE A 97 -5.90 9.21 -0.32
N HIS A 98 -6.26 10.36 0.21
CA HIS A 98 -5.62 11.60 -0.15
C HIS A 98 -4.37 11.86 0.69
N THR A 99 -3.34 12.35 0.03
CA THR A 99 -2.21 13.02 0.68
C THR A 99 -2.31 14.53 0.42
N CYS A 100 -1.91 15.33 1.39
CA CYS A 100 -2.00 16.79 1.41
C CYS A 100 -0.60 17.41 1.51
N PRO A 101 0.19 17.42 0.42
CA PRO A 101 1.49 18.07 0.44
C PRO A 101 1.37 19.57 0.75
N PRO A 102 2.33 20.17 1.47
CA PRO A 102 2.30 21.60 1.78
C PRO A 102 2.18 22.47 0.52
N LYS A 103 1.25 23.43 0.55
CA LYS A 103 1.00 24.40 -0.53
C LYS A 103 0.63 23.76 -1.89
N LYS A 104 0.15 22.52 -1.90
CA LYS A 104 -0.37 21.83 -3.09
C LYS A 104 -1.80 21.38 -2.86
N THR A 105 -2.48 21.06 -3.95
CA THR A 105 -3.80 20.41 -3.89
C THR A 105 -3.65 18.99 -3.33
N PRO A 106 -4.66 18.46 -2.62
CA PRO A 106 -4.69 17.06 -2.25
C PRO A 106 -4.53 16.15 -3.47
N ILE A 107 -3.86 15.03 -3.28
CA ILE A 107 -3.56 14.05 -4.32
C ILE A 107 -4.09 12.71 -3.87
N LEU A 108 -5.00 12.13 -4.64
CA LEU A 108 -5.49 10.78 -4.40
C LEU A 108 -4.43 9.77 -4.82
N ILE A 109 -4.01 8.94 -3.87
CA ILE A 109 -3.02 7.89 -4.08
C ILE A 109 -3.64 6.52 -3.85
N ASN A 110 -3.21 5.54 -4.63
CA ASN A 110 -3.43 4.14 -4.37
C ASN A 110 -2.25 3.60 -3.57
N HIS A 111 -2.53 3.06 -2.38
CA HIS A 111 -1.56 2.44 -1.51
C HIS A 111 -1.75 0.93 -1.52
N LYS A 112 -0.68 0.20 -1.82
CA LYS A 112 -0.65 -1.26 -1.84
C LYS A 112 0.29 -1.78 -0.78
N ILE A 113 -0.13 -2.79 -0.04
CA ILE A 113 0.62 -3.41 1.05
C ILE A 113 0.66 -4.92 0.81
N THR A 114 1.87 -5.48 0.79
CA THR A 114 2.06 -6.93 0.75
C THR A 114 3.00 -7.40 1.87
N PRO A 115 2.74 -8.55 2.50
CA PRO A 115 3.62 -9.11 3.53
C PRO A 115 5.04 -9.33 3.02
N LEU A 116 6.04 -8.80 3.75
CA LEU A 116 7.46 -8.98 3.45
C LEU A 116 8.13 -9.97 4.39
N LYS A 117 7.79 -9.91 5.69
CA LYS A 117 8.40 -10.78 6.70
C LYS A 117 7.47 -11.01 7.89
N MET A 118 7.41 -12.27 8.32
CA MET A 118 6.75 -12.68 9.56
C MET A 118 7.74 -12.67 10.73
N SER A 119 7.24 -12.40 11.93
CA SER A 119 7.95 -12.60 13.19
C SER A 119 7.98 -14.10 13.57
N SER A 120 8.84 -14.47 14.51
CA SER A 120 8.98 -15.88 14.96
C SER A 120 7.74 -16.42 15.68
N ASP A 121 6.90 -15.55 16.21
CA ASP A 121 5.62 -15.86 16.87
C ASP A 121 4.42 -15.84 15.90
N GLY A 122 4.65 -15.68 14.59
CA GLY A 122 3.63 -15.85 13.57
C GLY A 122 2.81 -14.58 13.24
N HIS A 123 3.27 -13.41 13.67
CA HIS A 123 2.64 -12.13 13.33
C HIS A 123 3.31 -11.46 12.12
N LEU A 124 2.58 -10.58 11.44
CA LEU A 124 3.16 -9.74 10.39
C LEU A 124 4.13 -8.75 11.04
N TRP A 125 5.41 -8.80 10.64
CA TRP A 125 6.41 -7.86 11.13
C TRP A 125 6.67 -6.75 10.12
N LEU A 126 7.14 -7.13 8.93
CA LEU A 126 7.47 -6.17 7.87
C LEU A 126 6.49 -6.31 6.73
N ALA A 127 6.01 -5.18 6.22
CA ALA A 127 5.24 -5.13 4.99
C ALA A 127 5.89 -4.20 3.98
N PHE A 128 5.85 -4.61 2.72
CA PHE A 128 6.32 -3.83 1.60
C PHE A 128 5.15 -3.02 1.02
N CYS A 129 5.38 -1.73 0.85
CA CYS A 129 4.38 -0.76 0.47
C CYS A 129 4.75 -0.07 -0.84
N ILE A 130 3.75 0.09 -1.71
CA ILE A 130 3.85 0.90 -2.91
C ILE A 130 2.74 1.95 -2.87
N ALA A 131 3.10 3.22 -3.03
CA ALA A 131 2.16 4.30 -3.26
C ALA A 131 2.33 4.86 -4.69
N SER A 132 1.21 5.06 -5.38
CA SER A 132 1.15 5.67 -6.71
C SER A 132 -0.10 6.52 -6.87
N LEU A 133 -0.18 7.35 -7.91
CA LEU A 133 -1.43 8.03 -8.27
C LEU A 133 -2.57 7.02 -8.41
N SER A 134 -3.73 7.35 -7.84
CA SER A 134 -4.92 6.53 -7.99
C SER A 134 -5.60 6.76 -9.33
N ALA A 135 -6.18 5.70 -9.89
CA ALA A 135 -7.12 5.78 -11.01
C ALA A 135 -8.59 5.87 -10.54
N ALA A 136 -8.84 5.72 -9.24
CA ALA A 136 -10.16 5.79 -8.66
C ALA A 136 -10.69 7.24 -8.62
N PRO A 137 -12.02 7.42 -8.64
CA PRO A 137 -12.61 8.76 -8.56
C PRO A 137 -12.63 9.34 -7.13
N SER A 138 -12.44 8.52 -6.10
CA SER A 138 -12.53 8.91 -4.69
C SER A 138 -11.66 8.03 -3.80
N SER A 139 -11.40 8.49 -2.56
CA SER A 139 -10.81 7.68 -1.50
C SER A 139 -11.72 6.51 -1.10
N GLY A 140 -11.13 5.51 -0.43
CA GLY A 140 -11.75 4.24 -0.11
C GLY A 140 -11.23 3.12 -0.98
N ASN A 141 -12.14 2.37 -1.62
CA ASN A 141 -11.84 1.25 -2.51
C ASN A 141 -10.87 0.23 -1.90
N ILE A 142 -11.15 -0.18 -0.66
CA ILE A 142 -10.39 -1.21 0.02
C ILE A 142 -10.61 -2.54 -0.72
N GLU A 143 -9.51 -3.13 -1.17
CA GLU A 143 -9.48 -4.32 -2.03
C GLU A 143 -8.35 -5.25 -1.60
N VAL A 144 -8.54 -6.56 -1.77
CA VAL A 144 -7.47 -7.55 -1.68
C VAL A 144 -7.38 -8.29 -3.00
N THR A 145 -6.17 -8.46 -3.51
CA THR A 145 -5.88 -9.26 -4.70
C THR A 145 -5.04 -10.46 -4.33
N ASN A 146 -5.24 -11.59 -5.03
CA ASN A 146 -4.36 -12.75 -4.95
C ASN A 146 -3.67 -12.95 -6.30
N PHE A 147 -2.34 -12.92 -6.32
CA PHE A 147 -1.59 -12.98 -7.59
C PHE A 147 -1.56 -14.39 -8.20
N ARG A 148 -1.81 -15.45 -7.42
CA ARG A 148 -1.74 -16.84 -7.93
C ARG A 148 -2.97 -17.23 -8.73
N ASN A 149 -4.14 -16.73 -8.35
CA ASN A 149 -5.42 -17.12 -8.94
C ASN A 149 -6.22 -15.93 -9.50
N GLU A 150 -5.60 -14.75 -9.53
CA GLU A 150 -6.15 -13.52 -10.13
C GLU A 150 -7.50 -13.09 -9.52
N ARG A 151 -7.78 -13.52 -8.29
CA ARG A 151 -9.01 -13.16 -7.58
C ARG A 151 -8.87 -11.80 -6.91
N LEU A 152 -10.00 -11.10 -6.86
CA LEU A 152 -10.19 -9.80 -6.24
C LEU A 152 -11.31 -9.91 -5.21
N TRP A 153 -11.11 -9.30 -4.05
CA TRP A 153 -12.15 -9.06 -3.06
C TRP A 153 -12.23 -7.58 -2.78
N ALA A 154 -13.44 -7.02 -2.74
CA ALA A 154 -13.69 -5.66 -2.31
C ALA A 154 -14.33 -5.65 -0.92
N TYR A 155 -13.88 -4.73 -0.07
CA TYR A 155 -14.49 -4.50 1.23
C TYR A 155 -15.56 -3.42 1.12
N ARG A 156 -16.82 -3.78 1.40
CA ARG A 156 -17.97 -2.88 1.33
C ARG A 156 -18.94 -3.21 2.46
N ASN A 157 -19.46 -2.20 3.13
CA ASN A 157 -20.42 -2.36 4.23
C ASN A 157 -19.93 -3.34 5.31
N ASN A 158 -18.67 -3.19 5.72
CA ASN A 158 -17.99 -4.03 6.71
C ASN A 158 -17.87 -5.52 6.33
N GLN A 159 -17.89 -5.86 5.05
CA GLN A 159 -17.81 -7.23 4.56
C GLN A 159 -16.95 -7.36 3.31
N TRP A 160 -16.19 -8.45 3.24
CA TRP A 160 -15.46 -8.84 2.04
C TRP A 160 -16.38 -9.56 1.05
N LYS A 161 -16.36 -9.14 -0.21
CA LYS A 161 -17.06 -9.79 -1.31
C LYS A 161 -16.08 -10.05 -2.44
N GLU A 162 -16.09 -11.29 -2.94
CA GLU A 162 -15.33 -11.63 -4.14
C GLU A 162 -15.96 -10.92 -5.34
N GLU A 163 -15.15 -10.23 -6.13
CA GLU A 163 -15.58 -9.51 -7.32
C GLU A 163 -14.90 -10.10 -8.56
N GLN A 164 -15.62 -10.05 -9.68
CA GLN A 164 -15.07 -10.42 -10.98
C GLN A 164 -14.58 -9.17 -11.70
N ILE A 165 -13.33 -9.20 -12.14
CA ILE A 165 -12.77 -8.13 -12.97
C ILE A 165 -13.34 -8.30 -14.38
N ILE A 166 -14.28 -7.44 -14.76
CA ILE A 166 -14.86 -7.40 -16.10
C ILE A 166 -14.37 -6.11 -16.77
N LEU A 167 -13.34 -6.25 -17.61
CA LEU A 167 -12.81 -5.13 -18.37
C LEU A 167 -13.79 -4.74 -19.49
N THR A 168 -14.08 -3.46 -19.60
CA THR A 168 -14.73 -2.87 -20.77
C THR A 168 -13.86 -3.06 -22.01
N LYS A 169 -14.46 -2.95 -23.21
CA LYS A 169 -13.73 -3.06 -24.47
C LYS A 169 -12.55 -2.07 -24.55
N ARG A 170 -12.75 -0.84 -24.08
CA ARG A 170 -11.69 0.17 -24.04
C ARG A 170 -10.55 -0.21 -23.09
N GLU A 171 -10.85 -0.76 -21.92
CA GLU A 171 -9.83 -1.22 -20.98
C GLU A 171 -9.05 -2.40 -21.53
N GLN A 172 -9.73 -3.34 -22.21
CA GLN A 172 -9.06 -4.43 -22.94
C GLN A 172 -8.12 -3.87 -24.01
N ASP A 173 -8.57 -2.91 -24.82
CA ASP A 173 -7.75 -2.27 -25.86
C ASP A 173 -6.51 -1.58 -25.25
N VAL A 174 -6.67 -0.88 -24.12
CA VAL A 174 -5.54 -0.25 -23.40
C VAL A 174 -4.57 -1.30 -22.87
N VAL A 175 -5.04 -2.39 -22.28
CA VAL A 175 -4.18 -3.48 -21.80
C VAL A 175 -3.38 -4.09 -22.95
N TYR A 176 -3.99 -4.33 -24.12
CA TYR A 176 -3.27 -4.82 -25.30
C TYR A 176 -2.16 -3.90 -25.79
N LEU A 177 -2.23 -2.59 -25.52
CA LEU A 177 -1.20 -1.62 -25.91
C LEU A 177 -0.05 -1.52 -24.90
N LEU A 178 -0.22 -2.06 -23.69
CA LEU A 178 0.77 -2.02 -22.61
C LEU A 178 1.65 -3.28 -22.56
N VAL A 179 1.34 -4.30 -23.36
CA VAL A 179 2.08 -5.57 -23.52
C VAL A 179 2.84 -5.55 -24.85
#